data_AF-A0AAW8KNP0-F1
#
_entry.id   AF-A0AAW8KNP0-F1
#
_cell.length_a   1.000
_cell.length_b   1.000
_cell.length_c   1.000
_cell.angle_alpha   90.00
_cell.angle_beta   90.00
_cell.angle_gamma   90.00
#
_symmetry.space_group_name_H-M   'P 1'
#
loop_
_entity.id
_entity.type
_entity.pdbx_description
1 polymer ?
#
loop_
_entity_poly.entity_id
_entity_poly.type
_entity_poly.pdbx_seq_one_letter_code
_entity_poly.pdbx_strand_id
1 'polypeptide(L)'
;LRGYIETLLSLPWDKRSQDSDDLKEAWKVLQEGHYGLKDVKERIMEFLSVRKLTNKGKSPILCLVGPPGTGKTSIAKSVAEAMHK
;
A
#
# COMPACT_ATOMS: atom_id res chain seq x y z
N LEU A 1 29.54 12.38 -15.40
CA LEU A 1 28.87 11.63 -16.48
C LEU A 1 28.50 10.20 -16.05
N ARG A 2 29.43 9.42 -15.49
CA ARG A 2 29.20 8.03 -15.03
C ARG A 2 27.98 7.84 -14.10
N GLY A 3 27.86 8.64 -13.03
CA GLY A 3 26.76 8.51 -12.07
C GLY A 3 25.35 8.79 -12.63
N TYR A 4 25.24 9.59 -13.71
CA TYR A 4 23.96 9.82 -14.38
C TYR A 4 23.49 8.57 -15.13
N ILE A 5 24.42 7.95 -15.87
CA ILE A 5 24.16 6.73 -16.63
C ILE A 5 23.86 5.57 -15.68
N GLU A 6 24.62 5.42 -14.59
CA GLU A 6 24.36 4.37 -13.58
C GLU A 6 22.99 4.54 -12.91
N THR A 7 22.60 5.76 -12.54
CA THR A 7 21.25 6.04 -11.99
C THR A 7 20.17 5.66 -12.99
N LEU A 8 20.29 6.08 -14.25
CA LEU A 8 19.31 5.75 -15.30
C LEU A 8 19.19 4.24 -15.53
N LEU A 9 20.31 3.51 -15.55
CA LEU A 9 20.30 2.06 -15.74
C LEU A 9 19.73 1.31 -14.53
N SER A 10 19.80 1.89 -13.33
CA SER A 10 19.24 1.27 -12.12
C SER A 10 17.71 1.31 -12.03
N LEU A 11 17.06 2.15 -12.84
CA LEU A 11 15.61 2.30 -12.80
C LEU A 11 14.89 1.08 -13.42
N PRO A 12 13.77 0.64 -12.82
CA PRO A 12 13.02 -0.53 -13.30
C PRO A 12 12.13 -0.17 -14.50
N TRP A 13 12.71 0.06 -15.67
CA TRP A 13 11.98 0.45 -16.88
C TRP A 13 10.94 -0.60 -17.32
N ASP A 14 11.35 -1.87 -17.35
CA ASP A 14 10.52 -3.00 -17.83
C ASP A 14 10.03 -3.92 -16.71
N LYS A 15 10.32 -3.57 -15.44
CA LYS A 15 9.94 -4.36 -14.27
C LYS A 15 8.80 -3.69 -13.53
N ARG A 16 7.70 -4.41 -13.33
CA ARG A 16 6.58 -3.99 -12.48
C ARG A 16 6.19 -5.14 -11.55
N SER A 17 5.86 -4.83 -10.31
CA SER A 17 5.22 -5.78 -9.41
C SER A 17 3.84 -6.15 -9.95
N GLN A 18 3.43 -7.40 -9.76
CA GLN A 18 2.05 -7.80 -9.96
C GLN A 18 1.28 -7.41 -8.69
N ASP A 19 0.44 -6.39 -8.80
CA ASP A 19 -0.40 -5.95 -7.68
C ASP A 19 -1.43 -7.04 -7.34
N SER A 20 -1.67 -7.28 -6.05
CA SER A 20 -2.76 -8.14 -5.57
C SER A 20 -4.07 -7.36 -5.48
N ASP A 21 -5.13 -7.93 -6.03
CA ASP A 21 -6.51 -7.42 -5.91
C ASP A 21 -7.35 -8.26 -4.92
N ASP A 22 -6.73 -9.15 -4.14
CA ASP A 22 -7.44 -9.98 -3.16
C ASP A 22 -7.71 -9.21 -1.87
N LEU A 23 -8.93 -8.67 -1.77
CA LEU A 23 -9.42 -7.96 -0.60
C LEU A 23 -9.55 -8.87 0.64
N LYS A 24 -9.79 -10.18 0.47
CA LYS A 24 -9.91 -11.09 1.63
C LYS A 24 -8.56 -11.31 2.28
N GLU A 25 -7.54 -11.54 1.47
CA GLU A 25 -6.18 -11.68 1.97
C GLU A 25 -5.69 -10.36 2.58
N ALA A 26 -5.97 -9.22 1.93
CA ALA A 26 -5.63 -7.91 2.47
C ALA A 26 -6.26 -7.66 3.85
N TRP A 27 -7.53 -8.04 4.06
CA TRP A 27 -8.19 -7.93 5.36
C TRP A 27 -7.50 -8.81 6.42
N LYS A 28 -7.15 -10.05 6.06
CA LYS A 28 -6.49 -10.98 6.97
C LYS A 28 -5.14 -10.43 7.44
N VAL A 29 -4.29 -9.98 6.52
CA VAL A 29 -2.98 -9.37 6.82
C VAL A 29 -3.15 -8.14 7.73
N LEU A 30 -4.13 -7.27 7.45
CA LEU A 30 -4.41 -6.10 8.29
C LEU A 30 -4.86 -6.48 9.71
N GLN A 31 -5.63 -7.56 9.87
CA GLN A 31 -6.06 -8.04 11.18
C GLN A 31 -4.93 -8.67 11.98
N GLU A 32 -4.09 -9.48 11.35
CA GLU A 32 -2.97 -10.16 12.00
C GLU A 32 -1.88 -9.18 12.47
N GLY A 33 -1.57 -8.14 11.67
CA GLY A 33 -0.49 -7.21 11.98
C GLY A 33 -0.81 -6.16 13.05
N HIS A 34 -2.08 -5.90 13.37
CA HIS A 34 -2.48 -4.75 14.19
C HIS A 34 -3.70 -5.07 15.06
N TYR A 35 -3.59 -4.98 16.38
CA TYR A 35 -4.77 -5.06 17.25
C TYR A 35 -5.57 -3.74 17.24
N GLY A 36 -6.90 -3.81 17.21
CA GLY A 36 -7.77 -2.63 17.15
C GLY A 36 -7.77 -1.93 15.79
N LEU A 37 -7.81 -0.59 15.81
CA LEU A 37 -7.82 0.30 14.63
C LEU A 37 -8.94 -0.04 13.61
N LYS A 38 -10.11 -0.46 14.10
CA LYS A 38 -11.22 -0.94 13.26
C LYS A 38 -11.59 0.06 12.16
N ASP A 39 -11.84 1.31 12.54
CA ASP A 39 -12.23 2.38 11.63
C ASP A 39 -11.15 2.66 10.56
N VAL A 40 -9.87 2.59 10.95
CA VAL A 40 -8.74 2.78 10.02
C VAL A 40 -8.65 1.63 9.03
N LYS A 41 -8.79 0.39 9.50
CA LYS A 41 -8.77 -0.81 8.64
C LYS A 41 -9.95 -0.81 7.67
N GLU A 42 -11.15 -0.45 8.13
CA GLU A 42 -12.33 -0.30 7.28
C GLU A 42 -12.10 0.75 6.18
N ARG A 43 -11.52 1.91 6.54
CA ARG A 43 -11.19 2.95 5.55
C ARG A 43 -10.14 2.51 4.53
N ILE A 44 -9.15 1.73 4.95
CA ILE A 44 -8.16 1.12 4.05
C ILE A 44 -8.85 0.15 3.09
N MET A 45 -9.76 -0.69 3.58
CA MET A 45 -10.50 -1.64 2.75
C MET A 45 -11.39 -0.96 1.72
N GLU A 46 -12.07 0.13 2.09
CA GLU A 46 -12.84 0.95 1.15
C GLU A 46 -11.93 1.52 0.06
N PHE A 47 -10.78 2.06 0.44
CA PHE A 47 -9.81 2.60 -0.50
C PHE A 47 -9.32 1.53 -1.50
N LEU A 48 -8.96 0.34 -1.01
CA LEU A 48 -8.53 -0.77 -1.86
C LEU A 48 -9.65 -1.25 -2.78
N SER A 49 -10.90 -1.28 -2.29
CA SER A 49 -12.08 -1.65 -3.07
C SER A 49 -12.32 -0.68 -4.23
N VAL A 50 -12.24 0.63 -3.97
CA VAL A 50 -12.38 1.67 -5.00
C VAL A 50 -11.23 1.57 -6.02
N ARG A 51 -10.00 1.35 -5.55
CA ARG A 51 -8.82 1.20 -6.42
C ARG A 51 -8.95 -0.01 -7.36
N LYS A 52 -9.42 -1.16 -6.85
CA LYS A 52 -9.71 -2.36 -7.64
C LYS A 52 -10.72 -2.08 -8.77
N LEU A 53 -11.77 -1.34 -8.48
CA LEU A 53 -12.80 -0.99 -9.47
C LEU A 53 -12.30 0.02 -10.53
N THR A 54 -11.43 0.95 -10.14
CA THR A 54 -10.96 2.03 -11.03
C THR A 54 -9.74 1.66 -11.88
N ASN A 55 -9.09 0.52 -11.62
CA ASN A 55 -8.12 -0.25 -12.42
C ASN A 55 -7.00 0.51 -13.20
N LYS A 56 -6.82 1.82 -12.93
CA LYS A 56 -5.82 2.80 -13.46
C LYS A 56 -6.21 4.27 -13.26
N GLY A 57 -7.41 4.58 -12.76
CA GLY A 57 -7.87 5.95 -12.52
C GLY A 57 -7.09 6.69 -11.42
N LYS A 58 -7.24 8.03 -11.36
CA LYS A 58 -6.71 8.87 -10.27
C LYS A 58 -7.36 8.44 -8.95
N SER A 59 -6.73 7.50 -8.26
CA SER A 59 -7.14 7.12 -6.91
C SER A 59 -6.60 8.17 -5.93
N PRO A 60 -7.41 8.68 -4.98
CA PRO A 60 -6.95 9.65 -4.00
C PRO A 60 -5.81 9.07 -3.15
N ILE A 61 -4.87 9.89 -2.70
CA ILE A 61 -3.78 9.43 -1.83
C ILE A 61 -4.33 9.26 -0.41
N LEU A 62 -4.18 8.06 0.17
CA LEU A 62 -4.54 7.79 1.55
C LEU A 62 -3.49 8.42 2.50
N CYS A 63 -3.96 9.26 3.43
CA CYS A 63 -3.11 9.90 4.45
C CYS A 63 -3.48 9.40 5.84
N LEU A 64 -2.49 8.90 6.60
CA LEU A 64 -2.65 8.45 7.98
C LEU A 64 -2.13 9.54 8.93
N VAL A 65 -3.02 10.07 9.78
CA VAL A 65 -2.70 11.21 10.66
C VAL A 65 -2.93 10.85 12.12
N GLY A 66 -2.05 11.30 13.01
CA GLY A 66 -2.19 11.16 14.47
C GLY A 66 -0.87 11.32 15.23
N PRO A 67 -0.90 11.29 16.58
CA PRO A 67 0.27 11.43 17.45
C PRO A 67 1.39 10.40 17.16
N PRO A 68 2.66 10.65 17.53
CA PRO A 68 3.73 9.65 17.37
C PRO A 68 3.41 8.35 18.16
N GLY A 69 3.91 7.20 17.68
CA GLY A 69 3.71 5.91 18.34
C GLY A 69 2.38 5.19 18.04
N THR A 70 1.45 5.78 17.27
CA THR A 70 0.15 5.16 16.97
C THR A 70 0.15 4.08 15.87
N GLY A 71 1.33 3.62 15.42
CA GLY A 71 1.42 2.54 14.44
C GLY A 71 1.21 2.91 12.97
N LYS A 72 1.19 4.20 12.60
CA LYS A 72 1.01 4.67 11.21
C LYS A 72 1.98 4.03 10.20
N THR A 73 3.27 3.95 10.53
CA THR A 73 4.27 3.31 9.66
C THR A 73 4.07 1.80 9.58
N SER A 74 3.68 1.18 10.71
CA SER A 74 3.45 -0.26 10.79
C SER A 74 2.24 -0.66 9.93
N ILE A 75 1.14 0.07 10.00
CA ILE A 75 -0.07 -0.25 9.22
C ILE A 75 0.17 0.02 7.72
N ALA A 76 0.93 1.06 7.37
CA ALA A 76 1.35 1.29 5.99
C ALA A 76 2.18 0.11 5.43
N LYS A 77 3.04 -0.50 6.26
CA LYS A 77 3.81 -1.70 5.88
C LYS A 77 2.90 -2.90 5.62
N SER A 78 1.93 -3.17 6.51
CA SER A 78 0.96 -4.27 6.28
C SER A 78 0.09 -4.04 5.05
N VAL A 79 -0.23 -2.79 4.70
CA VAL A 79 -0.89 -2.49 3.42
C VAL A 79 0.01 -2.83 2.23
N ALA A 80 1.31 -2.55 2.28
CA ALA A 80 2.24 -2.93 1.22
C ALA A 80 2.33 -4.46 1.08
N GLU A 81 2.44 -5.18 2.21
CA GLU A 81 2.46 -6.65 2.25
C GLU A 81 1.17 -7.25 1.66
N ALA A 82 0.01 -6.71 2.01
CA ALA A 82 -1.29 -7.09 1.46
C ALA A 82 -1.41 -6.88 -0.05
N MET A 83 -0.69 -5.90 -0.60
CA MET A 83 -0.68 -5.59 -2.04
C MET A 83 0.41 -6.33 -2.83
N HIS A 84 1.22 -7.18 -2.17
CA HIS A 84 2.43 -7.79 -2.72
C HIS A 84 3.42 -6.77 -3.33
N LYS A 85 3.66 -5.69 -2.60
CA LYS A 85 4.69 -4.68 -2.93
C LYS A 85 5.94 -4.80 -2.08
#